data_AF-A0A7D5KG15-F1
#
_entry.id   AF-A0A7D5KG15-F1
#
_cell.length_a   1.000
_cell.length_b   1.000
_cell.length_c   1.000
_cell.angle_alpha   90.00
_cell.angle_beta   90.00
_cell.angle_gamma   90.00
#
_symmetry.space_group_name_H-M   'P 1'
#
loop_
_entity.id
_entity.type
_entity.pdbx_description
1 polymer ?
#
loop_
_entity_poly.entity_id
_entity_poly.type
_entity_poly.pdbx_seq_one_letter_code
_entity_poly.pdbx_strand_id
1 'polypeptide(L)' 'MFRLFGLLFAVVAFAMAWKPRELSARRIRSPDGSLATIEPTDAQVTLLRVVAVVFGLVGLAMALGGPFALLRI' A
#
# COMPACT_ATOMS: atom_id res chain seq x y z
N MET A 1 -10.16 -11.96 16.77
CA MET A 1 -10.46 -10.73 16.01
C MET A 1 -9.22 -10.09 15.40
N PHE A 2 -8.28 -9.54 16.19
CA PHE A 2 -7.12 -8.77 15.67
C PHE A 2 -6.24 -9.50 14.65
N ARG A 3 -6.09 -10.82 14.78
CA ARG A 3 -5.27 -11.60 13.84
C ARG A 3 -5.82 -11.59 12.40
N LEU A 4 -7.14 -11.73 12.28
CA LEU A 4 -7.83 -11.71 10.98
C LEU A 4 -7.72 -10.34 10.32
N PHE A 5 -7.88 -9.26 11.10
CA PHE A 5 -7.71 -7.89 10.61
C PHE A 5 -6.28 -7.63 10.17
N GLY A 6 -5.28 -8.04 10.94
CA GLY A 6 -3.86 -7.91 10.56
C GLY A 6 -3.55 -8.66 9.27
N LEU A 7 -4.10 -9.87 9.10
CA LEU A 7 -3.89 -10.69 7.91
C LEU A 7 -4.56 -10.08 6.68
N LEU A 8 -5.82 -9.62 6.79
CA LEU A 8 -6.51 -8.92 5.71
C LEU A 8 -5.79 -7.63 5.32
N PHE A 9 -5.33 -6.86 6.30
CA PHE A 9 -4.54 -5.65 6.07
C PHE A 9 -3.25 -5.95 5.31
N ALA A 10 -2.53 -7.01 5.72
CA ALA A 10 -1.32 -7.44 5.04
C ALA A 10 -1.58 -7.83 3.58
N VAL A 11 -2.63 -8.63 3.33
CA VAL A 11 -3.02 -9.05 1.97
C VAL A 11 -3.34 -7.84 1.09
N VAL A 12 -4.13 -6.88 1.58
CA VAL A 12 -4.49 -5.68 0.83
C VAL A 12 -3.26 -4.82 0.54
N ALA A 13 -2.37 -4.65 1.53
CA ALA A 13 -1.14 -3.89 1.37
C ALA A 13 -0.21 -4.53 0.31
N PHE A 14 -0.03 -5.85 0.35
CA PHE A 14 0.76 -6.55 -0.68
C PHE A 14 0.10 -6.50 -2.06
N ALA A 15 -1.23 -6.56 -2.14
CA ALA A 15 -1.94 -6.38 -3.41
C ALA A 15 -1.71 -4.98 -4.02
N MET A 16 -1.69 -3.93 -3.18
CA MET A 16 -1.37 -2.56 -3.61
C MET A 16 0.09 -2.42 -4.08
N ALA A 17 1.03 -3.16 -3.46
CA ALA A 17 2.43 -3.18 -3.89
C ALA A 17 2.62 -3.79 -5.30
N TRP A 18 1.76 -4.73 -5.70
CA TRP A 18 1.85 -5.36 -7.02
C TRP A 18 1.50 -4.38 -8.15
N LYS A 19 0.36 -3.67 -8.02
CA LYS A 19 -0.19 -2.77 -9.05
C LYS A 19 -0.34 -1.31 -8.59
N PRO A 20 0.74 -0.63 -8.17
CA PRO A 20 0.66 0.74 -7.69
C PRO A 20 0.22 1.71 -8.81
N ARG A 21 0.66 1.48 -10.06
CA ARG A 21 0.43 2.38 -11.20
C ARG A 21 -1.06 2.47 -11.58
N GLU A 22 -1.71 1.32 -11.67
CA GLU A 22 -3.14 1.23 -12.01
C GLU A 22 -4.03 1.87 -10.93
N LEU A 23 -3.61 1.81 -9.67
CA LEU A 23 -4.36 2.33 -8.52
C LEU A 23 -4.10 3.82 -8.24
N SER A 24 -3.05 4.41 -8.81
CA SER A 24 -2.64 5.79 -8.52
C SER A 24 -2.71 6.73 -9.71
N ALA A 25 -3.13 6.25 -10.88
CA ALA A 25 -3.41 7.11 -12.03
C ALA A 25 -4.51 8.12 -11.69
N ARG A 26 -4.18 9.41 -11.74
CA ARG A 26 -5.14 10.50 -11.46
C ARG A 26 -5.50 11.22 -12.75
N ARG A 27 -6.80 11.34 -13.01
CA ARG A 27 -7.33 12.28 -14.00
C ARG A 27 -7.51 13.63 -13.31
N ILE A 28 -6.91 14.66 -13.88
CA ILE A 28 -7.02 16.03 -13.40
C ILE A 28 -7.77 16.82 -14.46
N ARG A 29 -8.78 17.56 -14.02
CA ARG A 29 -9.49 18.51 -14.87
C ARG A 29 -8.68 19.81 -14.89
N SER A 30 -8.17 20.15 -16.06
CA SER A 30 -7.46 21.41 -16.27
C SER A 30 -8.46 22.57 -16.34
N PRO A 31 -8.06 23.81 -15.97
CA PRO A 31 -8.95 24.98 -15.99
C PRO A 31 -9.54 25.31 -17.38
N ASP A 32 -8.90 24.83 -18.45
CA ASP A 32 -9.36 24.92 -19.84
C ASP A 32 -10.46 23.91 -20.20
N GLY A 33 -10.89 23.07 -19.25
CA GLY A 33 -11.90 22.04 -19.44
C GLY A 33 -11.37 20.71 -19.99
N SER A 34 -10.07 20.64 -20.34
CA SER A 34 -9.44 19.39 -20.77
C SER A 34 -9.22 18.43 -19.61
N LEU A 35 -9.22 17.12 -19.92
CA LEU A 35 -8.90 16.07 -18.96
C LEU A 35 -7.47 15.60 -19.21
N ALA A 36 -6.56 15.96 -18.32
CA ALA A 36 -5.19 15.47 -18.33
C ALA A 36 -5.08 14.25 -17.42
N THR A 37 -4.44 13.18 -17.89
CA THR A 37 -4.07 12.05 -17.02
C THR A 37 -2.63 12.26 -16.57
N ILE A 38 -2.42 12.43 -15.27
CA ILE A 38 -1.07 12.47 -14.71
C ILE A 38 -0.69 11.05 -14.35
N GLU A 39 0.24 10.51 -15.13
CA GLU A 39 0.84 9.22 -14.86
C GLU A 39 1.86 9.37 -13.73
N PRO A 40 1.79 8.54 -12.67
CA PRO A 40 2.76 8.58 -11.59
C PRO A 40 4.17 8.30 -12.11
N THR A 41 5.14 9.10 -11.64
CA THR A 41 6.56 8.94 -11.96
C THR A 41 7.09 7.61 -11.40
N ASP A 42 8.11 7.01 -12.01
CA ASP A 42 8.71 5.75 -11.54
C ASP A 42 9.20 5.82 -10.08
N ALA A 43 9.68 6.98 -9.62
CA ALA A 43 10.03 7.22 -8.23
C ALA A 43 8.82 7.12 -7.29
N GLN A 44 7.67 7.67 -7.68
CA GLN A 44 6.42 7.59 -6.90
C GLN A 44 5.89 6.16 -6.86
N VAL A 45 5.97 5.44 -7.98
CA VAL A 45 5.60 4.02 -8.06
C VAL A 45 6.47 3.19 -7.11
N THR A 46 7.79 3.39 -7.16
CA THR A 46 8.73 2.68 -6.27
C THR A 46 8.46 3.00 -4.81
N LEU A 47 8.23 4.27 -4.48
CA LEU A 47 7.87 4.69 -3.13
C LEU A 47 6.58 4.02 -2.64
N LEU A 48 5.52 4.00 -3.47
CA LEU A 48 4.26 3.31 -3.12
C LEU A 48 4.49 1.83 -2.84
N ARG A 49 5.34 1.15 -3.63
CA ARG A 49 5.67 -0.26 -3.39
C ARG A 49 6.36 -0.46 -2.05
N VAL A 50 7.37 0.36 -1.75
CA VAL A 50 8.11 0.27 -0.48
C VAL A 50 7.17 0.50 0.70
N VAL A 51 6.35 1.55 0.64
CA VAL A 51 5.38 1.87 1.69
C VAL A 51 4.37 0.72 1.88
N ALA A 52 3.81 0.21 0.79
CA ALA A 52 2.86 -0.89 0.82
C ALA A 52 3.48 -2.18 1.40
N VAL A 53 4.74 -2.49 1.08
CA VAL A 53 5.46 -3.64 1.67
C VAL A 53 5.67 -3.43 3.17
N VAL A 54 6.09 -2.23 3.61
CA VAL A 54 6.26 -1.91 5.03
C VAL A 54 4.94 -2.11 5.79
N PHE A 55 3.84 -1.57 5.27
CA PHE A 55 2.52 -1.76 5.89
C PHE A 55 2.07 -3.23 5.85
N GLY A 56 2.39 -3.98 4.80
CA GLY A 56 2.15 -5.42 4.72
C GLY A 56 2.84 -6.17 5.85
N LEU A 57 4.11 -5.88 6.11
CA LEU A 57 4.88 -6.46 7.20
C LEU A 57 4.31 -6.07 8.58
N VAL A 58 3.87 -4.83 8.76
CA VAL A 58 3.20 -4.38 10.00
C VAL A 58 1.91 -5.17 10.23
N GLY A 59 1.07 -5.33 9.20
CA GLY A 59 -0.14 -6.15 9.27
C GLY A 59 0.15 -7.59 9.67
N LEU A 60 1.21 -8.16 9.10
CA LEU A 60 1.67 -9.52 9.39
C LEU A 60 2.16 -9.65 10.85
N ALA A 61 2.94 -8.69 11.33
CA ALA A 61 3.38 -8.64 12.73
C ALA A 61 2.18 -8.53 13.69
N MET A 62 1.17 -7.73 13.36
CA MET A 62 -0.08 -7.68 14.15
C MET A 62 -0.84 -9.00 14.10
N ALA A 63 -0.86 -9.67 12.94
CA ALA A 63 -1.52 -10.98 12.78
C ALA A 63 -0.89 -12.07 13.67
N LEU A 64 0.43 -11.99 13.88
CA LEU A 64 1.19 -12.96 14.68
C LEU A 64 1.15 -12.68 16.20
N GLY A 65 0.47 -11.62 16.66
CA GLY A 65 0.36 -11.28 18.08
C GLY A 65 1.02 -9.96 18.48
N GLY A 66 1.45 -9.16 17.51
CA GLY A 66 2.02 -7.83 17.71
C GLY A 66 3.55 -7.82 17.68
N PRO A 67 4.17 -6.63 17.52
CA PRO A 67 5.62 -6.49 17.41
C PRO A 67 6.36 -7.00 18.65
N PHE A 68 5.73 -6.92 19.83
CA PHE A 68 6.28 -7.43 21.09
C PHE A 68 6.28 -8.96 21.20
N ALA A 69 5.46 -9.68 20.43
CA ALA A 69 5.50 -11.15 20.39
C ALA A 69 6.68 -11.65 19.54
N LEU A 70 7.06 -10.91 18.50
CA LEU A 70 8.23 -11.19 17.65
C LEU A 70 9.56 -10.89 18.34
N LEU A 71 9.60 -9.91 19.25
CA LEU A 71 10.77 -9.55 20.08
C LEU A 71 11.01 -10.48 21.29
N ARG A 72 10.10 -11.43 21.54
CA ARG A 72 10.15 -12.36 22.68
C ARG A 72 10.64 -13.77 22.32
N ILE A 73 11.06 -13.98 21.07
CA ILE A 73 11.68 -15.20 20.54
C ILE A 73 13.20 -14.97 20.51
#